data_AF-A0A2W6A7Z2-F1
#
_entry.id   AF-A0A2W6A7Z2-F1
#
_cell.length_a   1.000
_cell.length_b   1.000
_cell.length_c   1.000
_cell.angle_alpha   90.00
_cell.angle_beta   90.00
_cell.angle_gamma   90.00
#
_symmetry.space_group_name_H-M   'P 1'
#
loop_
_entity.id
_entity.type
_entity.pdbx_description
1 polymer ?
#
loop_
_entity_poly.entity_id
_entity_poly.type
_entity_poly.pdbx_seq_one_letter_code
_entity_poly.pdbx_strand_id
1 'polypeptide(L)'
;MTAALACMTAWCVGLLGAEMLLPGQSVAGAVALAAAGVAVLFSVAVRPAVIGLALASALLGVVRAELTGGDPQLAARAAALAGSQALVSGRVADDPRPLSGGYEVLLEPDSIITPAGRLAPAGDVMVHSKAAAVVPAPGDRVQAAGRLELPRNRPGYDRRAYLAQRGAYLEMPSGQVSVLRADAGARALPGWLRDHYRKALEQLLPQPHAALLVGVVLGVRTGLPARLNQDLISTGLVHLLVLSGLKVAVFARLVKAALTPLLGRAATLPALALIALYALTGGATPAGVRAAAMGGVALAASHLGRPTHVWSSLAATGAGMLGWRPELAWDVGFQLSFVGTAAIILLTPSVEHRLPWLPAWLREPFAVTCAAQIGTVPFMARASTCSRQWPPWPTLRSCRCCRCWSRPGCSWPHSRSCPRSARRRPFRSQRCWPTSSRSPACWLACRAPPCRSPTSRPGPGSGTTQPLPRPSWPPGPAAPPVGRRSSPA
;
A
#
# COMPACT_ATOMS: atom_id res chain seq x y z
N MET A 1 27.09 -19.03 7.70
CA MET A 1 26.36 -17.75 7.59
C MET A 1 27.39 -16.63 7.56
N THR A 2 27.36 -15.71 6.59
CA THR A 2 28.38 -14.63 6.52
C THR A 2 28.15 -13.57 7.58
N ALA A 3 29.21 -12.94 8.10
CA ALA A 3 29.10 -11.92 9.15
C ALA A 3 28.19 -10.74 8.73
N ALA A 4 28.27 -10.32 7.46
CA ALA A 4 27.40 -9.29 6.89
C ALA A 4 25.91 -9.66 6.95
N LEU A 5 25.56 -10.93 6.65
CA LEU A 5 24.18 -11.41 6.76
C LEU A 5 23.70 -11.36 8.21
N ALA A 6 24.53 -11.80 9.16
CA ALA A 6 24.21 -11.73 10.59
C ALA A 6 23.94 -10.29 11.06
N CYS A 7 24.77 -9.32 10.65
CA CYS A 7 24.57 -7.90 10.96
C CYS A 7 23.28 -7.36 10.33
N MET A 8 23.04 -7.61 9.05
CA MET A 8 21.81 -7.16 8.36
C MET A 8 20.54 -7.74 8.99
N THR A 9 20.56 -9.02 9.39
CA THR A 9 19.43 -9.62 10.11
C THR A 9 19.26 -9.01 11.50
N ALA A 10 20.36 -8.77 12.22
CA ALA A 10 20.31 -8.19 13.56
C ALA A 10 19.81 -6.73 13.54
N TRP A 11 20.26 -5.90 12.58
CA TRP A 11 19.70 -4.57 12.29
C TRP A 11 18.18 -4.61 12.11
N CYS A 12 17.68 -5.50 11.24
CA CYS A 12 16.24 -5.63 11.01
C CYS A 12 15.51 -6.05 12.28
N VAL A 13 16.05 -7.01 13.04
CA VAL A 13 15.44 -7.48 14.30
C VAL A 13 15.43 -6.38 15.36
N GLY A 14 16.49 -5.60 15.51
CA GLY A 14 16.55 -4.50 16.47
C GLY A 14 15.59 -3.36 16.13
N LEU A 15 15.52 -2.97 14.86
CA LEU A 15 14.59 -1.95 14.36
C LEU A 15 13.13 -2.39 14.52
N LEU A 16 12.79 -3.64 14.15
CA LEU A 16 11.46 -4.21 14.36
C LEU A 16 11.12 -4.36 15.85
N GLY A 17 12.11 -4.74 16.68
CA GLY A 17 11.95 -4.85 18.12
C GLY A 17 11.61 -3.52 18.78
N ALA A 18 12.30 -2.44 18.40
CA ALA A 18 12.02 -1.09 18.89
C ALA A 18 10.59 -0.63 18.54
N GLU A 19 10.19 -0.79 17.27
CA GLU A 19 8.83 -0.50 16.77
C GLU A 19 7.74 -1.27 17.53
N MET A 20 7.99 -2.53 17.91
CA MET A 20 7.01 -3.37 18.62
C MET A 20 6.97 -3.18 20.13
N LEU A 21 8.11 -2.89 20.77
CA LEU A 21 8.26 -2.95 22.24
C LEU A 21 8.37 -1.56 22.90
N LEU A 22 8.88 -0.55 22.19
CA LEU A 22 9.27 0.74 22.78
C LEU A 22 8.75 1.96 21.98
N PRO A 23 7.44 2.04 21.63
CA PRO A 23 6.91 3.18 20.89
C PRO A 23 7.03 4.48 21.70
N GLY A 24 7.91 5.37 21.24
CA GLY A 24 8.02 6.76 21.71
C GLY A 24 8.84 6.99 22.99
N GLN A 25 9.73 6.08 23.40
CA GLN A 25 10.64 6.30 24.54
C GLN A 25 12.03 6.78 24.08
N SER A 26 12.22 8.11 23.95
CA SER A 26 13.48 8.73 23.49
C SER A 26 14.74 8.44 24.33
N VAL A 27 14.59 7.83 25.51
CA VAL A 27 15.71 7.40 26.36
C VAL A 27 16.30 6.07 25.87
N ALA A 28 15.49 5.20 25.26
CA ALA A 28 15.94 3.87 24.86
C ALA A 28 16.95 3.91 23.71
N GLY A 29 16.85 4.86 22.78
CA GLY A 29 17.79 5.06 21.68
C GLY A 29 19.12 5.63 22.16
N ALA A 30 19.12 6.53 23.13
CA ALA A 30 20.35 7.02 23.77
C ALA A 30 21.12 5.87 24.47
N VAL A 31 20.39 5.02 25.20
CA VAL A 31 20.95 3.82 25.84
C VAL A 31 21.41 2.80 24.80
N ALA A 32 20.65 2.58 23.72
CA ALA A 32 21.01 1.68 22.63
C ALA A 32 22.28 2.15 21.89
N LEU A 33 22.44 3.45 21.66
CA LEU A 33 23.65 4.02 21.04
C LEU A 33 24.89 3.80 21.90
N ALA A 34 24.79 4.04 23.22
CA ALA A 34 25.88 3.75 24.16
C ALA A 34 26.22 2.25 24.20
N ALA A 35 25.21 1.40 24.27
CA ALA A 35 25.37 -0.05 24.23
C ALA A 35 25.94 -0.54 22.88
N ALA A 36 25.64 0.11 21.76
CA ALA A 36 26.22 -0.20 20.45
C ALA A 36 27.72 0.07 20.43
N GLY A 37 28.18 1.18 21.02
CA GLY A 37 29.60 1.48 21.20
C GLY A 37 30.31 0.41 22.02
N VAL A 38 29.72 -0.02 23.14
CA VAL A 38 30.25 -1.12 23.96
C VAL A 38 30.28 -2.44 23.19
N ALA A 39 29.24 -2.76 22.40
CA ALA A 39 29.19 -3.97 21.58
C ALA A 39 30.25 -3.98 20.47
N VAL A 40 30.57 -2.82 19.87
CA VAL A 40 31.69 -2.67 18.92
C VAL A 40 33.03 -2.89 19.62
N LEU A 41 33.27 -2.25 20.77
CA LEU A 41 34.50 -2.45 21.55
C LEU A 41 34.68 -3.93 21.96
N PHE A 42 33.61 -4.57 22.43
CA PHE A 42 33.59 -6.00 22.75
C PHE A 42 33.85 -6.89 21.53
N SER A 43 33.40 -6.49 20.33
CA SER A 43 33.67 -7.20 19.08
C SER A 43 35.15 -7.21 18.68
N VAL A 44 35.91 -6.19 19.08
CA VAL A 44 37.36 -6.12 18.88
C VAL A 44 38.09 -7.02 19.88
N ALA A 45 37.58 -7.12 21.11
CA ALA A 45 38.19 -7.88 22.20
C ALA A 45 37.90 -9.40 22.16
N VAL A 46 36.76 -9.85 21.63
CA VAL A 46 36.28 -11.24 21.77
C VAL A 46 36.04 -11.93 20.43
N ARG A 47 36.55 -13.16 20.28
CA ARG A 47 36.22 -14.04 19.16
C ARG A 47 35.03 -14.95 19.51
N PRO A 48 34.00 -15.08 18.65
CA PRO A 48 33.88 -14.50 17.32
C PRO A 48 33.29 -13.07 17.31
N ALA A 49 34.03 -12.11 16.75
CA ALA A 49 33.66 -10.69 16.61
C ALA A 49 32.29 -10.44 15.94
N VAL A 50 31.81 -11.42 15.16
CA VAL A 50 30.49 -11.40 14.50
C VAL A 50 29.35 -11.18 15.50
N ILE A 51 29.45 -11.68 16.73
CA ILE A 51 28.41 -11.51 17.76
C ILE A 51 28.32 -10.05 18.20
N GLY A 52 29.45 -9.41 18.52
CA GLY A 52 29.48 -8.00 18.91
C GLY A 52 29.07 -7.06 17.77
N LEU A 53 29.50 -7.34 16.54
CA LEU A 53 29.07 -6.60 15.34
C LEU A 53 27.57 -6.75 15.07
N ALA A 54 27.00 -7.95 15.23
CA ALA A 54 25.57 -8.17 15.09
C ALA A 54 24.77 -7.44 16.19
N LEU A 55 25.22 -7.50 17.45
CA LEU A 55 24.61 -6.78 18.56
C LEU A 55 24.64 -5.26 18.34
N ALA A 56 25.78 -4.70 17.95
CA ALA A 56 25.90 -3.29 17.58
C ALA A 56 24.96 -2.93 16.43
N SER A 57 24.85 -3.79 15.41
CA SER A 57 23.96 -3.56 14.28
C SER A 57 22.47 -3.57 14.68
N ALA A 58 22.06 -4.46 15.60
CA ALA A 58 20.71 -4.44 16.17
C ALA A 58 20.42 -3.16 16.96
N LEU A 59 21.36 -2.73 17.80
CA LEU A 59 21.22 -1.53 18.62
C LEU A 59 21.17 -0.24 17.78
N LEU A 60 21.95 -0.16 16.70
CA LEU A 60 21.82 0.92 15.72
C LEU A 60 20.47 0.88 14.98
N GLY A 61 19.87 -0.30 14.82
CA GLY A 61 18.50 -0.46 14.33
C GLY A 61 17.46 0.15 15.28
N VAL A 62 17.63 -0.02 16.61
CA VAL A 62 16.80 0.64 17.64
C VAL A 62 16.93 2.16 17.56
N VAL A 63 18.17 2.68 17.52
CA VAL A 63 18.43 4.12 17.33
C VAL A 63 17.75 4.64 16.07
N ARG A 64 17.83 3.90 14.96
CA ARG A 64 17.23 4.32 13.69
C ARG A 64 15.70 4.37 13.77
N ALA A 65 15.04 3.44 14.45
CA ALA A 65 13.59 3.48 14.65
C ALA A 65 13.18 4.79 15.36
N GLU A 66 13.80 5.09 16.50
CA GLU A 66 13.48 6.27 17.31
C GLU A 66 13.73 7.60 16.60
N LEU A 67 14.78 7.71 15.77
CA LEU A 67 15.03 8.91 14.94
C LEU A 67 13.92 9.22 13.93
N THR A 68 13.04 8.26 13.63
CA THR A 68 11.84 8.41 12.78
C THR A 68 10.54 8.41 13.58
N GLY A 69 10.59 8.33 14.90
CA GLY A 69 9.42 8.50 15.76
C GLY A 69 8.77 9.85 15.46
N GLY A 70 7.72 9.83 14.63
CA GLY A 70 7.14 11.04 14.06
C GLY A 70 6.69 12.00 15.15
N ASP A 71 6.76 13.31 14.89
CA ASP A 71 6.39 14.36 15.85
C ASP A 71 5.06 13.99 16.53
N PRO A 72 5.05 13.68 17.84
CA PRO A 72 3.85 13.19 18.52
C PRO A 72 2.74 14.25 18.55
N GLN A 73 3.09 15.53 18.30
CA GLN A 73 2.13 16.61 18.13
C GLN A 73 1.50 16.63 16.74
N LEU A 74 2.06 15.97 15.73
CA LEU A 74 1.56 16.01 14.34
C LEU A 74 0.13 15.47 14.24
N ALA A 75 -0.16 14.35 14.91
CA ALA A 75 -1.51 13.79 15.01
C ALA A 75 -2.48 14.74 15.76
N ALA A 76 -2.00 15.49 16.76
CA ALA A 76 -2.79 16.49 17.48
C ALA A 76 -3.06 17.74 16.61
N ARG A 77 -2.06 18.22 15.85
CA ARG A 77 -2.21 19.32 14.87
C ARG A 77 -3.18 18.93 13.76
N ALA A 78 -3.10 17.71 13.24
CA ALA A 78 -4.06 17.16 12.28
C ALA A 78 -5.48 17.09 12.87
N ALA A 79 -5.63 16.61 14.12
CA ALA A 79 -6.93 16.60 14.80
C ALA A 79 -7.51 18.02 15.03
N ALA A 80 -6.67 19.03 15.26
CA ALA A 80 -7.09 20.43 15.39
C ALA A 80 -7.50 21.08 14.05
N LEU A 81 -6.89 20.65 12.94
CA LEU A 81 -7.26 21.09 11.58
C LEU A 81 -8.54 20.41 11.06
N ALA A 82 -8.91 19.26 11.61
CA ALA A 82 -10.04 18.47 11.14
C ALA A 82 -11.38 19.19 11.30
N GLY A 83 -12.19 19.16 10.24
CA GLY A 83 -13.47 19.84 10.15
C GLY A 83 -13.40 21.24 9.53
N SER A 84 -12.21 21.85 9.42
CA SER A 84 -12.00 23.16 8.80
C SER A 84 -12.09 23.12 7.26
N GLN A 85 -12.46 24.25 6.66
CA GLN A 85 -12.22 24.50 5.24
C GLN A 85 -10.75 24.94 5.08
N ALA A 86 -10.04 24.37 4.11
CA ALA A 86 -8.66 24.70 3.87
C ALA A 86 -8.32 24.74 2.38
N LEU A 87 -7.36 25.62 2.06
CA LEU A 87 -6.66 25.68 0.79
C LEU A 87 -5.26 25.10 1.02
N VAL A 88 -5.05 23.87 0.55
CA VAL A 88 -3.79 23.15 0.66
C VAL A 88 -2.98 23.41 -0.60
N SER A 89 -1.81 24.05 -0.48
CA SER A 89 -0.87 24.22 -1.58
C SER A 89 0.34 23.32 -1.36
N GLY A 90 0.71 22.52 -2.35
CA GLY A 90 1.75 21.51 -2.19
C GLY A 90 2.15 20.84 -3.50
N ARG A 91 2.80 19.68 -3.37
CA ARG A 91 3.23 18.82 -4.49
C ARG A 91 2.52 17.48 -4.45
N VAL A 92 2.33 16.86 -5.61
CA VAL A 92 1.85 15.48 -5.69
C VAL A 92 2.98 14.52 -5.32
N ALA A 93 2.76 13.71 -4.28
CA ALA A 93 3.76 12.79 -3.72
C ALA A 93 3.74 11.38 -4.33
N ASP A 94 2.62 10.94 -4.91
CA ASP A 94 2.42 9.61 -5.51
C ASP A 94 1.43 9.69 -6.67
N ASP A 95 1.44 8.69 -7.54
CA ASP A 95 0.54 8.60 -8.69
C ASP A 95 -0.94 8.64 -8.26
N PRO A 96 -1.78 9.50 -8.89
CA PRO A 96 -3.21 9.52 -8.63
C PRO A 96 -3.85 8.17 -8.95
N ARG A 97 -4.61 7.65 -7.98
CA ARG A 97 -5.29 6.36 -8.13
C ARG A 97 -6.72 6.60 -8.60
N PRO A 98 -7.18 5.94 -9.67
CA PRO A 98 -8.53 6.11 -10.15
C PRO A 98 -9.54 5.60 -9.12
N LEU A 99 -10.58 6.40 -8.89
CA LEU A 99 -11.70 6.09 -8.00
C LEU A 99 -13.01 6.21 -8.79
N SER A 100 -14.08 5.56 -8.33
CA SER A 100 -15.39 5.65 -9.00
C SER A 100 -15.88 7.10 -9.03
N GLY A 101 -15.79 7.76 -10.20
CA GLY A 101 -16.15 9.17 -10.40
C GLY A 101 -15.01 10.19 -10.23
N GLY A 102 -13.75 9.76 -10.08
CA GLY A 102 -12.63 10.67 -9.92
C GLY A 102 -11.29 10.00 -9.63
N TYR A 103 -10.49 10.60 -8.76
CA TYR A 103 -9.20 10.06 -8.32
C TYR A 103 -8.88 10.42 -6.86
N GLU A 104 -8.10 9.57 -6.20
CA GLU A 104 -7.44 9.91 -4.93
C GLU A 104 -5.95 10.20 -5.20
N VAL A 105 -5.41 11.28 -4.62
CA VAL A 105 -4.02 11.70 -4.78
C VAL A 105 -3.42 12.09 -3.43
N LEU A 106 -2.17 11.69 -3.19
CA LEU A 106 -1.42 12.08 -2.00
C LEU A 106 -0.68 13.40 -2.26
N LEU A 107 -0.92 14.41 -1.42
CA LEU A 107 -0.22 15.70 -1.50
C LEU A 107 0.74 15.87 -0.33
N GLU A 108 1.96 16.32 -0.63
CA GLU A 108 2.94 16.86 0.31
C GLU A 108 2.72 18.39 0.40
N PRO A 109 2.09 18.91 1.45
CA PRO A 109 1.74 20.32 1.56
C PRO A 109 2.94 21.22 1.88
N ASP A 110 3.20 22.22 1.04
CA ASP A 110 4.11 23.32 1.35
C ASP A 110 3.48 24.28 2.38
N SER A 111 2.14 24.43 2.37
CA SER A 111 1.39 25.18 3.38
C SER A 111 -0.11 24.88 3.35
N ILE A 112 -0.75 24.98 4.51
CA ILE A 112 -2.21 24.87 4.68
C ILE A 112 -2.75 26.25 5.06
N ILE A 113 -3.64 26.82 4.24
CA ILE A 113 -4.32 28.09 4.55
C ILE A 113 -5.74 27.77 5.00
N THR A 114 -6.11 28.26 6.18
CA THR A 114 -7.48 28.16 6.74
C THR A 114 -8.04 29.57 6.96
N PRO A 115 -9.36 29.73 7.21
CA PRO A 115 -9.92 31.02 7.63
C PRO A 115 -9.29 31.61 8.89
N ALA A 116 -8.66 30.79 9.73
CA ALA A 116 -7.94 31.22 10.93
C ALA A 116 -6.47 31.64 10.65
N GLY A 117 -6.01 31.56 9.40
CA GLY A 117 -4.66 31.93 8.99
C GLY A 117 -3.89 30.80 8.28
N ARG A 118 -2.64 31.11 7.93
CA ARG A 118 -1.68 30.18 7.34
C ARG A 118 -1.03 29.34 8.43
N LEU A 119 -1.17 28.02 8.34
CA LEU A 119 -0.68 27.06 9.32
C LEU A 119 0.41 26.17 8.71
N ALA A 120 1.33 25.73 9.57
CA ALA A 120 2.32 24.73 9.21
C ALA A 120 1.63 23.40 8.84
N PRO A 121 2.18 22.64 7.87
CA PRO A 121 1.59 21.36 7.46
C PRO A 121 1.60 20.32 8.59
N ALA A 122 0.54 19.51 8.66
CA ALA A 122 0.34 18.46 9.67
C ALA A 122 0.52 17.06 9.06
N GLY A 123 1.62 16.88 8.33
CA GLY A 123 1.86 15.72 7.46
C GLY A 123 1.16 15.85 6.11
N ASP A 124 1.18 14.75 5.36
CA ASP A 124 0.59 14.68 4.01
C ASP A 124 -0.95 14.71 4.07
N VAL A 125 -1.57 15.11 2.96
CA VAL A 125 -3.02 15.19 2.81
C VAL A 125 -3.47 14.30 1.66
N MET A 126 -4.35 13.35 1.94
CA MET A 126 -5.01 12.54 0.91
C MET A 126 -6.19 13.32 0.33
N VAL A 127 -6.16 13.70 -0.94
CA VAL A 127 -7.23 14.47 -1.59
C VAL A 127 -8.01 13.58 -2.55
N HIS A 128 -9.35 13.56 -2.40
CA HIS A 128 -10.26 12.95 -3.35
C HIS A 128 -10.86 14.06 -4.21
N SER A 129 -10.51 14.06 -5.49
CA SER A 129 -11.11 14.95 -6.48
C SER A 129 -12.08 14.17 -7.35
N LYS A 130 -13.17 14.82 -7.76
CA LYS A 130 -13.96 14.36 -8.91
C LYS A 130 -13.09 14.43 -10.16
N ALA A 131 -13.48 13.68 -11.20
CA ALA A 131 -12.75 13.67 -12.48
C ALA A 131 -12.56 15.11 -13.01
N ALA A 132 -11.32 15.57 -13.00
CA ALA A 132 -10.92 16.88 -13.50
C ALA A 132 -10.45 16.75 -14.95
N ALA A 133 -10.47 17.86 -15.71
CA ALA A 133 -9.97 17.90 -17.09
C ALA A 133 -8.47 17.57 -17.19
N VAL A 134 -7.72 17.82 -16.11
CA VAL A 134 -6.30 17.46 -15.98
C VAL A 134 -6.12 16.65 -14.69
N VAL A 135 -5.58 15.45 -14.81
CA VAL A 135 -5.12 14.63 -13.68
C VAL A 135 -3.66 15.00 -13.42
N PRO A 136 -3.27 15.41 -12.20
CA PRO A 136 -1.93 15.91 -11.93
C PRO A 136 -0.90 14.76 -11.90
N ALA A 137 0.31 15.00 -12.40
CA ALA A 137 1.40 14.03 -12.35
C ALA A 137 2.18 14.10 -11.01
N PRO A 138 2.90 13.03 -10.62
CA PRO A 138 3.84 13.12 -9.49
C PRO A 138 4.85 14.25 -9.67
N GLY A 139 5.10 15.00 -8.60
CA GLY A 139 5.94 16.19 -8.59
C GLY A 139 5.18 17.50 -8.89
N ASP A 140 4.04 17.46 -9.57
CA ASP A 140 3.30 18.67 -9.95
C ASP A 140 2.93 19.51 -8.73
N ARG A 141 3.09 20.83 -8.84
CA ARG A 141 2.59 21.79 -7.85
C ARG A 141 1.10 21.98 -8.07
N VAL A 142 0.32 21.62 -7.06
CA VAL A 142 -1.14 21.68 -7.09
C VAL A 142 -1.68 22.45 -5.89
N GLN A 143 -2.88 22.98 -6.06
CA GLN A 143 -3.67 23.57 -5.00
C GLN A 143 -4.98 22.80 -4.87
N ALA A 144 -5.30 22.37 -3.65
CA ALA A 144 -6.51 21.63 -3.33
C ALA A 144 -7.37 22.44 -2.36
N ALA A 145 -8.59 22.78 -2.77
CA ALA A 145 -9.56 23.50 -1.96
C ALA A 145 -10.66 22.56 -1.46
N GLY A 146 -10.92 22.54 -0.16
CA GLY A 146 -12.02 21.77 0.41
C GLY A 146 -11.95 21.58 1.92
N ARG A 147 -12.83 20.73 2.45
CA ARG A 147 -12.90 20.42 3.87
C ARG A 147 -11.89 19.34 4.24
N LEU A 148 -11.05 19.60 5.24
CA LEU A 148 -10.19 18.61 5.85
C LEU A 148 -10.99 17.76 6.84
N GLU A 149 -10.84 16.44 6.81
CA GLU A 149 -11.39 15.51 7.78
C GLU A 149 -10.33 14.51 8.25
N LEU A 150 -10.51 13.94 9.44
CA LEU A 150 -9.75 12.75 9.84
C LEU A 150 -10.25 11.56 9.00
N PRO A 151 -9.35 10.75 8.39
CA PRO A 151 -9.75 9.60 7.58
C PRO A 151 -10.73 8.70 8.32
N ARG A 152 -11.71 8.12 7.63
CA ARG A 152 -12.71 7.24 8.27
C ARG A 152 -12.37 5.78 8.03
N ASN A 153 -12.26 5.00 9.11
CA ASN A 153 -12.01 3.56 9.01
C ASN A 153 -13.20 2.85 8.37
N ARG A 154 -12.91 1.88 7.50
CA ARG A 154 -13.92 1.08 6.80
C ARG A 154 -14.02 -0.29 7.47
N PRO A 155 -15.18 -0.97 7.45
CA PRO A 155 -15.28 -2.35 7.90
C PRO A 155 -14.26 -3.22 7.16
N GLY A 156 -13.40 -3.93 7.90
CA GLY A 156 -12.33 -4.74 7.31
C GLY A 156 -11.07 -4.01 6.85
N TYR A 157 -10.98 -2.67 6.97
CA TYR A 157 -9.82 -1.90 6.52
C TYR A 157 -9.60 -0.62 7.34
N ASP A 158 -8.52 -0.61 8.13
CA ASP A 158 -8.09 0.55 8.90
C ASP A 158 -7.41 1.59 8.00
N ARG A 159 -8.22 2.47 7.41
CA ARG A 159 -7.73 3.53 6.52
C ARG A 159 -6.92 4.59 7.25
N ARG A 160 -7.15 4.83 8.56
CA ARG A 160 -6.30 5.71 9.38
C ARG A 160 -4.89 5.15 9.51
N ALA A 161 -4.76 3.89 9.90
CA ALA A 161 -3.46 3.23 10.02
C ALA A 161 -2.72 3.21 8.68
N TYR A 162 -3.41 2.86 7.58
CA TYR A 162 -2.83 2.87 6.24
C TYR A 162 -2.32 4.25 5.80
N LEU A 163 -3.09 5.32 6.04
CA LEU A 163 -2.66 6.67 5.66
C LEU A 163 -1.56 7.21 6.58
N ALA A 164 -1.61 6.91 7.88
CA ALA A 164 -0.55 7.29 8.81
C ALA A 164 0.80 6.63 8.48
N GLN A 165 0.82 5.36 8.02
CA GLN A 165 2.03 4.71 7.46
C GLN A 165 2.61 5.43 6.24
N ARG A 166 1.81 6.26 5.55
CA ARG A 166 2.23 7.12 4.44
C ARG A 166 2.54 8.55 4.86
N GLY A 167 2.53 8.87 6.15
CA GLY A 167 2.68 10.24 6.66
C GLY A 167 1.41 11.10 6.55
N ALA A 168 0.28 10.52 6.12
CA ALA A 168 -0.96 11.24 5.88
C ALA A 168 -1.97 11.09 7.02
N TYR A 169 -2.27 12.20 7.69
CA TYR A 169 -3.19 12.23 8.86
C TYR A 169 -4.53 12.91 8.56
N LEU A 170 -4.64 13.52 7.38
CA LEU A 170 -5.82 14.25 6.91
C LEU A 170 -6.27 13.73 5.54
N GLU A 171 -7.59 13.71 5.35
CA GLU A 171 -8.24 13.38 4.09
C GLU A 171 -9.17 14.53 3.69
N MET A 172 -9.24 14.85 2.39
CA MET A 172 -10.14 15.85 1.82
C MET A 172 -11.09 15.13 0.86
N PRO A 173 -12.27 14.66 1.32
CA PRO A 173 -13.13 13.74 0.56
C PRO A 173 -13.79 14.32 -0.71
N SER A 174 -13.70 15.63 -0.88
CA SER A 174 -14.29 16.36 -2.01
C SER A 174 -13.49 17.63 -2.30
N GLY A 175 -12.20 17.45 -2.57
CA GLY A 175 -11.29 18.54 -2.93
C GLY A 175 -11.44 18.95 -4.39
N GLN A 176 -11.44 20.25 -4.67
CA GLN A 176 -11.20 20.77 -6.01
C GLN A 176 -9.70 20.95 -6.18
N VAL A 177 -9.10 20.22 -7.12
CA VAL A 177 -7.65 20.25 -7.38
C VAL A 177 -7.38 21.03 -8.66
N SER A 178 -6.56 22.07 -8.55
CA SER A 178 -6.02 22.85 -9.68
C SER A 178 -4.51 22.65 -9.78
N VAL A 179 -4.01 22.39 -10.99
CA VAL A 179 -2.57 22.34 -11.25
C VAL A 179 -2.04 23.76 -11.40
N LEU A 180 -1.15 24.18 -10.50
CA LEU A 180 -0.51 25.49 -10.55
C LEU A 180 0.70 25.48 -11.49
N ARG A 181 1.48 24.39 -11.47
CA ARG A 181 2.69 24.25 -12.29
C ARG A 181 3.08 22.77 -12.41
N ALA A 182 3.28 22.29 -13.63
CA ALA A 182 3.85 20.96 -13.87
C ALA A 182 5.32 20.88 -13.38
N ASP A 183 5.75 19.73 -12.88
CA ASP A 183 7.16 19.54 -12.52
C ASP A 183 8.07 19.51 -13.77
N ALA A 184 9.36 19.79 -13.58
CA ALA A 184 10.32 19.91 -14.67
C ALA A 184 11.68 19.28 -14.36
N GLY A 185 12.38 18.84 -15.41
CA GLY A 185 13.72 18.24 -15.32
C GLY A 185 13.71 16.77 -14.90
N ALA A 186 14.78 16.31 -14.25
CA ALA A 186 15.04 14.90 -14.01
C ALA A 186 13.99 14.18 -13.13
N ARG A 187 13.18 14.92 -12.34
CA ARG A 187 12.10 14.37 -11.51
C ARG A 187 10.83 14.06 -12.31
N ALA A 188 10.56 14.82 -13.36
CA ALA A 188 9.46 14.58 -14.29
C ALA A 188 9.78 13.44 -15.28
N LEU A 189 11.06 13.09 -15.47
CA LEU A 189 11.52 12.08 -16.44
C LEU A 189 10.77 10.72 -16.34
N PRO A 190 10.51 10.13 -15.16
CA PRO A 190 9.81 8.85 -15.07
C PRO A 190 8.34 8.94 -15.51
N GLY A 191 7.66 10.05 -15.18
CA GLY A 191 6.30 10.34 -15.64
C GLY A 191 6.25 10.58 -17.14
N TRP A 192 7.19 11.38 -17.67
CA TRP A 192 7.32 11.64 -19.10
C TRP A 192 7.59 10.37 -19.92
N LEU A 193 8.50 9.50 -19.46
CA LEU A 193 8.80 8.21 -20.10
C LEU A 193 7.56 7.30 -20.16
N ARG A 194 6.83 7.21 -19.05
CA ARG A 194 5.58 6.44 -18.98
C ARG A 194 4.53 7.00 -19.94
N ASP A 195 4.36 8.32 -19.97
CA ASP A 195 3.39 8.98 -20.85
C ASP A 195 3.75 8.84 -22.32
N HIS A 196 5.02 8.92 -22.66
CA HIS A 196 5.54 8.68 -24.00
C HIS A 196 5.26 7.23 -24.43
N TYR A 197 5.60 6.25 -23.58
CA TYR A 197 5.35 4.83 -23.85
C TYR A 197 3.85 4.51 -23.99
N ARG A 198 3.01 5.07 -23.10
CA ARG A 198 1.55 4.96 -23.17
C ARG A 198 1.02 5.50 -24.50
N LYS A 199 1.38 6.73 -24.88
CA LYS A 199 0.92 7.34 -26.13
C LYS A 199 1.35 6.55 -27.37
N ALA A 200 2.58 6.03 -27.38
CA ALA A 200 3.05 5.17 -28.46
C ALA A 200 2.22 3.86 -28.56
N LEU A 201 1.90 3.21 -27.44
CA LEU A 201 1.04 2.03 -27.46
C LEU A 201 -0.42 2.32 -27.82
N GLU A 202 -0.97 3.46 -27.39
CA GLU A 202 -2.32 3.90 -27.74
C GLU A 202 -2.48 4.22 -29.24
N GLN A 203 -1.39 4.55 -29.93
CA GLN A 203 -1.35 4.70 -31.39
C GLN A 203 -1.24 3.36 -32.14
N LEU A 204 -0.65 2.33 -31.50
CA LEU A 204 -0.39 1.01 -32.11
C LEU A 204 -1.47 -0.03 -31.82
N LEU A 205 -2.23 0.11 -30.73
CA LEU A 205 -3.17 -0.90 -30.23
C LEU A 205 -4.51 -0.27 -29.80
N PRO A 206 -5.66 -0.88 -30.17
CA PRO A 206 -6.96 -0.41 -29.70
C PRO A 206 -7.13 -0.70 -28.20
N GLN A 207 -7.81 0.21 -27.49
CA GLN A 207 -8.21 -0.04 -26.11
C GLN A 207 -9.17 -1.26 -26.04
N PRO A 208 -9.06 -2.12 -25.01
CA PRO A 208 -8.23 -1.99 -23.81
C PRO A 208 -6.83 -2.61 -23.90
N HIS A 209 -6.40 -3.10 -25.08
CA HIS A 209 -5.14 -3.83 -25.24
C HIS A 209 -3.91 -2.94 -24.96
N ALA A 210 -3.96 -1.66 -25.36
CA ALA A 210 -2.93 -0.68 -25.01
C ALA A 210 -2.79 -0.52 -23.48
N ALA A 211 -3.89 -0.25 -22.76
CA ALA A 211 -3.88 -0.14 -21.30
C ALA A 211 -3.44 -1.44 -20.60
N LEU A 212 -3.82 -2.60 -21.13
CA LEU A 212 -3.36 -3.91 -20.63
C LEU A 212 -1.84 -4.06 -20.78
N LEU A 213 -1.28 -3.74 -21.94
CA LEU A 213 0.15 -3.86 -22.20
C LEU A 213 0.96 -2.85 -21.39
N VAL A 214 0.48 -1.60 -21.23
CA VAL A 214 1.04 -0.61 -20.29
C VAL A 214 1.05 -1.17 -18.85
N GLY A 215 -0.03 -1.82 -18.40
CA GLY A 215 -0.10 -2.46 -17.09
C GLY A 215 0.83 -3.66 -16.95
N VAL A 216 1.04 -4.46 -18.01
CA VAL A 216 1.97 -5.59 -18.00
C VAL A 216 3.42 -5.12 -18.00
N VAL A 217 3.80 -4.09 -18.77
CA VAL A 217 5.20 -3.64 -18.87
C VAL A 217 5.59 -2.67 -17.75
N LEU A 218 4.77 -1.64 -17.50
CA LEU A 218 5.05 -0.57 -16.53
C LEU A 218 4.29 -0.73 -15.21
N GLY A 219 3.42 -1.74 -15.03
CA GLY A 219 2.67 -1.92 -13.76
C GLY A 219 1.60 -0.84 -13.50
N VAL A 220 1.32 0.01 -14.49
CA VAL A 220 0.38 1.14 -14.38
C VAL A 220 -1.02 0.67 -14.78
N ARG A 221 -1.99 0.82 -13.89
CA ARG A 221 -3.36 0.28 -14.07
C ARG A 221 -4.40 1.29 -14.58
N THR A 222 -3.99 2.49 -14.95
CA THR A 222 -4.90 3.52 -15.46
C THR A 222 -5.43 3.13 -16.85
N GLY A 223 -6.71 3.44 -17.11
CA GLY A 223 -7.37 3.11 -18.40
C GLY A 223 -7.91 1.67 -18.53
N LEU A 224 -7.58 0.75 -17.62
CA LEU A 224 -8.13 -0.62 -17.65
C LEU A 224 -9.64 -0.64 -17.35
N PRO A 225 -10.48 -1.30 -18.18
CA PRO A 225 -11.90 -1.46 -17.90
C PRO A 225 -12.15 -2.22 -16.59
N ALA A 226 -13.15 -1.77 -15.82
CA ALA A 226 -13.48 -2.34 -14.53
C ALA A 226 -13.78 -3.86 -14.57
N ARG A 227 -14.43 -4.34 -15.65
CA ARG A 227 -14.68 -5.77 -15.88
C ARG A 227 -13.38 -6.57 -16.02
N LEU A 228 -12.51 -6.17 -16.95
CA LEU A 228 -11.20 -6.83 -17.16
C LEU A 228 -10.34 -6.84 -15.89
N ASN A 229 -10.35 -5.75 -15.11
CA ASN A 229 -9.66 -5.72 -13.82
C ASN A 229 -10.30 -6.67 -12.79
N GLN A 230 -11.63 -6.84 -12.78
CA GLN A 230 -12.31 -7.86 -11.95
C GLN A 230 -11.99 -9.28 -12.41
N ASP A 231 -11.93 -9.55 -13.72
CA ASP A 231 -11.57 -10.86 -14.28
C ASP A 231 -10.12 -11.25 -13.95
N LEU A 232 -9.20 -10.29 -13.96
CA LEU A 232 -7.82 -10.49 -13.51
C LEU A 232 -7.72 -10.68 -11.99
N ILE A 233 -8.64 -10.12 -11.20
CA ILE A 233 -8.70 -10.37 -9.75
C ILE A 233 -9.29 -11.76 -9.46
N SER A 234 -10.37 -12.16 -10.13
CA SER A 234 -11.05 -13.44 -9.90
C SER A 234 -10.20 -14.64 -10.32
N THR A 235 -9.42 -14.51 -11.40
CA THR A 235 -8.43 -15.49 -11.84
C THR A 235 -7.11 -15.42 -11.07
N GLY A 236 -6.94 -14.45 -10.17
CA GLY A 236 -5.69 -14.21 -9.42
C GLY A 236 -4.55 -13.59 -10.25
N LEU A 237 -4.74 -13.39 -11.56
CA LEU A 237 -3.75 -12.85 -12.52
C LEU A 237 -3.43 -11.36 -12.34
N VAL A 238 -4.10 -10.64 -11.44
CA VAL A 238 -3.87 -9.20 -11.15
C VAL A 238 -2.42 -8.86 -10.76
N HIS A 239 -1.65 -9.85 -10.30
CA HIS A 239 -0.22 -9.70 -10.02
C HIS A 239 0.62 -9.46 -11.31
N LEU A 240 0.12 -9.86 -12.48
CA LEU A 240 0.72 -9.54 -13.78
C LEU A 240 0.65 -8.04 -14.11
N LEU A 241 -0.19 -7.26 -13.44
CA LEU A 241 -0.31 -5.80 -13.60
C LEU A 241 0.52 -4.99 -12.59
N VAL A 242 1.63 -5.56 -12.09
CA VAL A 242 2.57 -4.89 -11.17
C VAL A 242 3.99 -5.17 -11.63
N LEU A 243 4.95 -4.30 -11.29
CA LEU A 243 6.38 -4.65 -11.41
C LEU A 243 6.68 -5.80 -10.44
N SER A 244 6.82 -7.00 -10.99
CA SER A 244 7.24 -8.19 -10.27
C SER A 244 8.77 -8.35 -10.32
N GLY A 245 9.32 -9.14 -9.39
CA GLY A 245 10.75 -9.46 -9.35
C GLY A 245 11.29 -10.00 -10.68
N LEU A 246 10.50 -10.83 -11.37
CA LEU A 246 10.86 -11.38 -12.68
C LEU A 246 11.05 -10.29 -13.74
N LYS A 247 10.12 -9.33 -13.85
CA LYS A 247 10.22 -8.26 -14.86
C LYS A 247 11.46 -7.40 -14.65
N VAL A 248 11.72 -7.00 -13.40
CA VAL A 248 12.90 -6.20 -13.05
C VAL A 248 14.20 -7.01 -13.24
N ALA A 249 14.20 -8.31 -12.93
CA ALA A 249 15.37 -9.17 -13.17
C ALA A 249 15.65 -9.39 -14.67
N VAL A 250 14.62 -9.59 -15.49
CA VAL A 250 14.75 -9.67 -16.96
C VAL A 250 15.26 -8.35 -17.53
N PHE A 251 14.67 -7.23 -17.12
CA PHE A 251 15.11 -5.89 -17.52
C PHE A 251 16.59 -5.63 -17.12
N ALA A 252 16.96 -5.94 -15.88
CA ALA A 252 18.33 -5.82 -15.39
C ALA A 252 19.34 -6.66 -16.20
N ARG A 253 18.96 -7.88 -16.60
CA ARG A 253 19.78 -8.75 -17.47
C ARG A 253 19.92 -8.16 -18.87
N LEU A 254 18.83 -7.72 -19.49
CA LEU A 254 18.84 -7.08 -20.81
C LEU A 254 19.73 -5.83 -20.82
N VAL A 255 19.53 -4.93 -19.86
CA VAL A 255 20.32 -3.70 -19.71
C VAL A 255 21.79 -4.02 -19.48
N LYS A 256 22.13 -4.98 -18.61
CA LYS A 256 23.53 -5.38 -18.41
C LYS A 256 24.14 -5.97 -19.68
N ALA A 257 23.43 -6.88 -20.35
CA ALA A 257 23.88 -7.53 -21.58
C ALA A 257 24.07 -6.54 -22.73
N ALA A 258 23.21 -5.52 -22.84
CA ALA A 258 23.33 -4.45 -23.83
C ALA A 258 24.49 -3.49 -23.52
N LEU A 259 24.72 -3.13 -22.24
CA LEU A 259 25.74 -2.14 -21.87
C LEU A 259 27.15 -2.73 -21.70
N THR A 260 27.28 -4.01 -21.33
CA THR A 260 28.59 -4.66 -21.14
C THR A 260 29.49 -4.64 -22.38
N PRO A 261 29.02 -4.89 -23.62
CA PRO A 261 29.88 -4.79 -24.80
C PRO A 261 30.34 -3.36 -25.14
N LEU A 262 29.61 -2.31 -24.71
CA LEU A 262 30.02 -0.92 -24.96
C LEU A 262 30.88 -0.32 -23.83
N LEU A 263 30.55 -0.61 -22.56
CA LEU A 263 31.14 0.04 -21.38
C LEU A 263 31.97 -0.91 -20.49
N GLY A 264 32.02 -2.21 -20.80
CA GLY A 264 32.74 -3.20 -19.99
C GLY A 264 32.32 -3.19 -18.52
N ARG A 265 33.28 -3.02 -17.60
CA ARG A 265 33.01 -2.93 -16.15
C ARG A 265 32.18 -1.70 -15.76
N ALA A 266 32.37 -0.58 -16.48
CA ALA A 266 31.66 0.67 -16.21
C ALA A 266 30.15 0.58 -16.49
N ALA A 267 29.68 -0.46 -17.20
CA ALA A 267 28.26 -0.73 -17.46
C ALA A 267 27.40 -0.86 -16.19
N THR A 268 28.01 -1.14 -15.02
CA THR A 268 27.28 -1.38 -13.77
C THR A 268 26.52 -0.14 -13.26
N LEU A 269 27.15 1.04 -13.27
CA LEU A 269 26.52 2.29 -12.82
C LEU A 269 25.32 2.71 -13.67
N PRO A 270 25.40 2.79 -15.02
CA PRO A 270 24.23 3.08 -15.85
C PRO A 270 23.18 1.96 -15.80
N ALA A 271 23.56 0.69 -15.62
CA ALA A 271 22.59 -0.38 -15.40
C ALA A 271 21.78 -0.19 -14.10
N LEU A 272 22.44 0.19 -12.99
CA LEU A 272 21.78 0.55 -11.73
C LEU A 272 20.84 1.74 -11.91
N ALA A 273 21.30 2.80 -12.60
CA ALA A 273 20.48 3.99 -12.88
C ALA A 273 19.24 3.65 -13.72
N LEU A 274 19.37 2.82 -14.76
CA LEU A 274 18.25 2.38 -15.59
C LEU A 274 17.25 1.50 -14.84
N ILE A 275 17.70 0.62 -13.94
CA ILE A 275 16.81 -0.21 -13.11
C ILE A 275 16.04 0.65 -12.10
N ALA A 276 16.70 1.63 -11.49
CA ALA A 276 16.04 2.61 -10.62
C ALA A 276 15.01 3.43 -11.43
N LEU A 277 15.38 3.91 -12.61
CA LEU A 277 14.48 4.63 -13.52
C LEU A 277 13.27 3.77 -13.91
N TYR A 278 13.46 2.49 -14.24
CA TYR A 278 12.36 1.56 -14.55
C TYR A 278 11.39 1.42 -13.37
N ALA A 279 11.88 1.23 -12.14
CA ALA A 279 11.04 1.18 -10.95
C ALA A 279 10.26 2.50 -10.70
N LEU A 280 10.89 3.66 -10.97
CA LEU A 280 10.24 4.96 -10.87
C LEU A 280 9.18 5.16 -11.97
N THR A 281 9.46 4.76 -13.22
CA THR A 281 8.46 4.82 -14.32
C THR A 281 7.23 3.96 -14.01
N GLY A 282 7.42 2.86 -13.27
CA GLY A 282 6.34 2.03 -12.74
C GLY A 282 5.66 2.54 -11.48
N GLY A 283 5.84 3.82 -11.12
CA GLY A 283 5.15 4.47 -10.00
C GLY A 283 5.71 4.10 -8.62
N ALA A 284 7.00 3.73 -8.56
CA ALA A 284 7.72 3.39 -7.33
C ALA A 284 6.96 2.41 -6.40
N THR A 285 6.16 1.50 -6.99
CA THR A 285 5.34 0.57 -6.20
C THR A 285 6.23 -0.23 -5.23
N PRO A 286 5.77 -0.57 -4.01
CA PRO A 286 6.61 -1.26 -3.02
C PRO A 286 7.24 -2.55 -3.56
N ALA A 287 6.54 -3.27 -4.44
CA ALA A 287 7.07 -4.46 -5.12
C ALA A 287 8.17 -4.12 -6.14
N GLY A 288 7.97 -3.10 -6.97
CA GLY A 288 8.96 -2.64 -7.94
C GLY A 288 10.24 -2.11 -7.27
N VAL A 289 10.10 -1.33 -6.20
CA VAL A 289 11.25 -0.80 -5.43
C VAL A 289 12.05 -1.93 -4.78
N ARG A 290 11.40 -2.91 -4.14
CA ARG A 290 12.09 -4.12 -3.61
C ARG A 290 12.83 -4.87 -4.70
N ALA A 291 12.17 -5.11 -5.83
CA ALA A 291 12.75 -5.85 -6.95
C ALA A 291 13.98 -5.11 -7.55
N ALA A 292 13.90 -3.78 -7.68
CA ALA A 292 15.01 -2.94 -8.14
C ALA A 292 16.16 -2.91 -7.13
N ALA A 293 15.88 -2.84 -5.83
CA ALA A 293 16.90 -2.90 -4.79
C ALA A 293 17.61 -4.27 -4.77
N MET A 294 16.87 -5.39 -4.82
CA MET A 294 17.46 -6.73 -4.88
C MET A 294 18.29 -6.94 -6.16
N GLY A 295 17.79 -6.49 -7.31
CA GLY A 295 18.52 -6.52 -8.58
C GLY A 295 19.78 -5.65 -8.54
N GLY A 296 19.70 -4.48 -7.91
CA GLY A 296 20.84 -3.57 -7.75
C GLY A 296 21.93 -4.13 -6.83
N VAL A 297 21.55 -4.75 -5.70
CA VAL A 297 22.48 -5.47 -4.82
C VAL A 297 23.17 -6.60 -5.59
N ALA A 298 22.43 -7.36 -6.40
CA ALA A 298 23.00 -8.43 -7.22
C ALA A 298 23.99 -7.91 -8.28
N LEU A 299 23.68 -6.79 -8.93
CA LEU A 299 24.59 -6.14 -9.88
C LEU A 299 25.86 -5.62 -9.20
N ALA A 300 25.72 -4.89 -8.09
CA ALA A 300 26.85 -4.33 -7.34
C ALA A 300 27.81 -5.41 -6.85
N ALA A 301 27.28 -6.51 -6.29
CA ALA A 301 28.08 -7.67 -5.89
C ALA A 301 28.77 -8.35 -7.09
N SER A 302 28.10 -8.45 -8.25
CA SER A 302 28.73 -8.98 -9.47
C SER A 302 29.87 -8.11 -9.99
N HIS A 303 29.80 -6.79 -9.82
CA HIS A 303 30.89 -5.86 -10.16
C HIS A 303 32.07 -5.96 -9.18
N LEU A 304 31.77 -6.21 -7.89
CA LEU A 304 32.76 -6.50 -6.84
C LEU A 304 33.37 -7.91 -6.94
N GLY A 305 33.02 -8.70 -7.97
CA GLY A 305 33.50 -10.08 -8.15
C GLY A 305 33.03 -11.05 -7.07
N ARG A 306 31.98 -10.72 -6.30
CA ARG A 306 31.50 -11.54 -5.18
C ARG A 306 30.27 -12.38 -5.57
N PRO A 307 30.19 -13.64 -5.13
CA PRO A 307 29.00 -14.45 -5.32
C PRO A 307 27.81 -13.85 -4.56
N THR A 308 26.67 -13.76 -5.24
CA THR A 308 25.41 -13.27 -4.66
C THR A 308 24.62 -14.42 -4.07
N HIS A 309 24.50 -14.46 -2.75
CA HIS A 309 23.54 -15.33 -2.08
C HIS A 309 22.19 -14.63 -1.94
N VAL A 310 21.10 -15.32 -2.26
CA VAL A 310 19.74 -14.74 -2.26
C VAL A 310 19.37 -14.22 -0.85
N TRP A 311 19.75 -14.96 0.20
CA TRP A 311 19.60 -14.53 1.60
C TRP A 311 20.31 -13.21 1.92
N SER A 312 21.54 -13.02 1.44
CA SER A 312 22.27 -11.76 1.62
C SER A 312 21.61 -10.61 0.86
N SER A 313 21.08 -10.89 -0.34
CA SER A 313 20.37 -9.87 -1.14
C SER A 313 19.04 -9.46 -0.50
N LEU A 314 18.32 -10.42 0.07
CA LEU A 314 17.07 -10.19 0.82
C LEU A 314 17.36 -9.39 2.10
N ALA A 315 18.35 -9.80 2.91
CA ALA A 315 18.72 -9.11 4.14
C ALA A 315 19.26 -7.69 3.89
N ALA A 316 20.11 -7.49 2.87
CA ALA A 316 20.60 -6.17 2.50
C ALA A 316 19.46 -5.24 2.03
N THR A 317 18.52 -5.76 1.24
CA THR A 317 17.34 -4.99 0.80
C THR A 317 16.43 -4.65 1.97
N GLY A 318 16.16 -5.60 2.88
CA GLY A 318 15.37 -5.37 4.08
C GLY A 318 15.99 -4.31 4.99
N ALA A 319 17.29 -4.44 5.28
CA ALA A 319 18.03 -3.51 6.11
C ALA A 319 18.06 -2.09 5.51
N GLY A 320 18.32 -1.97 4.20
CA GLY A 320 18.32 -0.69 3.50
C GLY A 320 16.95 -0.03 3.44
N MET A 321 15.89 -0.79 3.16
CA MET A 321 14.53 -0.23 3.09
C MET A 321 13.98 0.17 4.46
N LEU A 322 14.14 -0.67 5.49
CA LEU A 322 13.76 -0.33 6.86
C LEU A 322 14.62 0.82 7.42
N GLY A 323 15.91 0.87 7.04
CA GLY A 323 16.78 1.99 7.37
C GLY A 323 16.41 3.30 6.66
N TRP A 324 15.74 3.25 5.50
CA TRP A 324 15.18 4.43 4.86
C TRP A 324 13.87 4.87 5.51
N ARG A 325 12.93 3.94 5.70
CA ARG A 325 11.60 4.15 6.30
C ARG A 325 11.22 2.93 7.16
N PRO A 326 11.28 2.99 8.51
CA PRO A 326 10.95 1.84 9.35
C PRO A 326 9.46 1.48 9.30
N GLU A 327 8.60 2.42 8.93
CA GLU A 327 7.14 2.24 8.83
C GLU A 327 6.77 1.13 7.81
N LEU A 328 7.68 0.85 6.86
CA LEU A 328 7.58 -0.27 5.93
C LEU A 328 7.52 -1.64 6.62
N ALA A 329 7.99 -1.77 7.86
CA ALA A 329 7.77 -2.94 8.70
C ALA A 329 6.29 -3.33 8.83
N TRP A 330 5.43 -2.31 8.85
CA TRP A 330 3.99 -2.43 9.05
C TRP A 330 3.20 -2.44 7.73
N ASP A 331 3.85 -2.23 6.58
CA ASP A 331 3.22 -2.35 5.26
C ASP A 331 2.96 -3.83 4.93
N VAL A 332 1.70 -4.16 4.70
CA VAL A 332 1.27 -5.51 4.29
C VAL A 332 1.94 -5.92 2.98
N GLY A 333 2.18 -4.97 2.06
CA GLY A 333 2.87 -5.22 0.80
C GLY A 333 4.34 -5.61 0.97
N PHE A 334 5.04 -5.02 1.93
CA PHE A 334 6.39 -5.38 2.34
C PHE A 334 6.44 -6.77 2.98
N GLN A 335 5.61 -7.00 4.00
CA GLN A 335 5.53 -8.29 4.71
C GLN A 335 5.27 -9.46 3.75
N LEU A 336 4.20 -9.37 2.93
CA LEU A 336 3.84 -10.43 1.98
C LEU A 336 4.96 -10.73 0.97
N SER A 337 5.73 -9.72 0.57
CA SER A 337 6.80 -9.89 -0.42
C SER A 337 8.07 -10.48 0.18
N PHE A 338 8.45 -10.07 1.39
CA PHE A 338 9.61 -10.66 2.08
C PHE A 338 9.32 -12.11 2.50
N VAL A 339 8.14 -12.37 3.07
CA VAL A 339 7.70 -13.72 3.44
C VAL A 339 7.52 -14.59 2.20
N GLY A 340 6.89 -14.07 1.13
CA GLY A 340 6.74 -14.80 -0.13
C GLY A 340 8.10 -15.17 -0.74
N THR A 341 9.06 -14.25 -0.75
CA THR A 341 10.42 -14.51 -1.27
C THR A 341 11.16 -15.53 -0.40
N ALA A 342 11.10 -15.40 0.92
CA ALA A 342 11.71 -16.36 1.85
C ALA A 342 11.09 -17.76 1.72
N ALA A 343 9.75 -17.84 1.56
CA ALA A 343 9.04 -19.09 1.35
C ALA A 343 9.40 -19.75 0.01
N ILE A 344 9.55 -18.98 -1.08
CA ILE A 344 10.07 -19.48 -2.35
C ILE A 344 11.47 -20.08 -2.15
N ILE A 345 12.39 -19.39 -1.48
CA ILE A 345 13.77 -19.87 -1.28
C ILE A 345 13.81 -21.15 -0.43
N LEU A 346 12.99 -21.24 0.61
CA LEU A 346 12.98 -22.39 1.54
C LEU A 346 12.21 -23.60 1.02
N LEU A 347 11.02 -23.37 0.44
CA LEU A 347 10.06 -24.43 0.16
C LEU A 347 10.15 -24.97 -1.27
N THR A 348 10.54 -24.15 -2.27
CA THR A 348 10.62 -24.60 -3.68
C THR A 348 11.39 -25.91 -3.84
N PRO A 349 12.65 -26.07 -3.37
CA PRO A 349 13.38 -27.33 -3.55
C PRO A 349 12.72 -28.52 -2.85
N SER A 350 12.09 -28.29 -1.68
CA SER A 350 11.36 -29.33 -0.94
C SER A 350 10.06 -29.75 -1.62
N VAL A 351 9.39 -28.82 -2.29
CA VAL A 351 8.17 -29.07 -3.08
C VAL A 351 8.53 -29.74 -4.40
N GLU A 352 9.56 -29.26 -5.10
CA GLU A 352 10.02 -29.80 -6.38
C GLU A 352 10.41 -31.28 -6.28
N HIS A 353 11.18 -31.65 -5.24
CA HIS A 353 11.54 -33.05 -4.97
C HIS A 353 10.34 -33.96 -4.71
N ARG A 354 9.19 -33.42 -4.28
CA ARG A 354 7.94 -34.17 -4.08
C ARG A 354 7.07 -34.23 -5.33
N LEU A 355 7.50 -33.63 -6.44
CA LEU A 355 6.77 -33.54 -7.71
C LEU A 355 7.53 -34.18 -8.90
N PRO A 356 8.14 -35.38 -8.77
CA PRO A 356 8.84 -36.02 -9.90
C PRO A 356 7.89 -36.38 -11.06
N TRP A 357 6.60 -36.58 -10.77
CA TRP A 357 5.54 -36.90 -11.72
C TRP A 357 5.16 -35.75 -12.68
N LEU A 358 5.58 -34.51 -12.38
CA LEU A 358 5.37 -33.36 -13.27
C LEU A 358 6.49 -33.25 -14.32
N PRO A 359 6.17 -32.82 -15.57
CA PRO A 359 7.18 -32.49 -16.58
C PRO A 359 8.15 -31.42 -16.08
N ALA A 360 9.43 -31.53 -16.45
CA ALA A 360 10.48 -30.63 -15.97
C ALA A 360 10.18 -29.14 -16.20
N TRP A 361 9.59 -28.80 -17.36
CA TRP A 361 9.22 -27.43 -17.73
C TRP A 361 8.10 -26.81 -16.88
N LEU A 362 7.29 -27.64 -16.19
CA LEU A 362 6.19 -27.20 -15.34
C LEU A 362 6.50 -27.33 -13.84
N ARG A 363 7.46 -28.20 -13.47
CA ARG A 363 7.77 -28.56 -12.08
C ARG A 363 8.26 -27.36 -11.26
N GLU A 364 9.26 -26.63 -11.74
CA GLU A 364 9.79 -25.44 -11.05
C GLU A 364 8.73 -24.32 -10.94
N PRO A 365 8.05 -23.85 -12.02
CA PRO A 365 7.01 -22.83 -11.92
C PRO A 365 5.87 -23.19 -10.96
N PHE A 366 5.45 -24.45 -10.95
CA PHE A 366 4.43 -24.94 -10.02
C PHE A 366 4.95 -24.95 -8.58
N ALA A 367 6.16 -25.48 -8.34
CA ALA A 367 6.77 -25.50 -7.00
C ALA A 367 6.97 -24.09 -6.42
N VAL A 368 7.44 -23.13 -7.21
CA VAL A 368 7.56 -21.71 -6.83
C VAL A 368 6.19 -21.13 -6.47
N THR A 369 5.15 -21.42 -7.26
CA THR A 369 3.79 -20.94 -7.01
C THR A 369 3.23 -21.50 -5.70
N CYS A 370 3.36 -22.81 -5.47
CA CYS A 370 2.95 -23.45 -4.22
C CYS A 370 3.72 -22.90 -3.01
N ALA A 371 5.04 -22.74 -3.12
CA ALA A 371 5.88 -22.18 -2.07
C ALA A 371 5.46 -20.75 -1.69
N ALA A 372 5.21 -19.89 -2.67
CA ALA A 372 4.73 -18.53 -2.45
C ALA A 372 3.35 -18.50 -1.78
N GLN A 373 2.42 -19.36 -2.20
CA GLN A 373 1.08 -19.46 -1.60
C GLN A 373 1.15 -19.96 -0.15
N ILE A 374 1.88 -21.03 0.13
CA ILE A 374 2.05 -21.57 1.49
C ILE A 374 2.61 -20.51 2.46
N GLY A 375 3.58 -19.70 2.01
CA GLY A 375 4.13 -18.61 2.82
C GLY A 375 3.18 -17.42 3.03
N THR A 376 2.39 -17.06 2.03
CA THR A 376 1.57 -15.83 2.06
C THR A 376 0.14 -16.02 2.57
N VAL A 377 -0.45 -17.20 2.41
CA VAL A 377 -1.82 -17.51 2.87
C VAL A 377 -2.05 -17.20 4.35
N PRO A 378 -1.16 -17.53 5.30
CA PRO A 378 -1.34 -17.18 6.72
C PRO A 378 -1.44 -15.67 6.96
N PHE A 379 -0.68 -14.87 6.21
CA PHE A 379 -0.72 -13.40 6.30
C PHE A 379 -1.99 -12.84 5.67
N MET A 380 -2.42 -13.36 4.52
CA MET A 380 -3.69 -12.98 3.89
C MET A 380 -4.90 -13.33 4.77
N ALA A 381 -4.91 -14.52 5.37
CA ALA A 381 -5.94 -14.95 6.32
C ALA A 381 -5.94 -14.14 7.62
N ARG A 382 -4.76 -13.73 8.12
CA ARG A 382 -4.67 -12.78 9.24
C ARG A 382 -5.22 -11.41 8.84
N ALA A 383 -4.94 -10.91 7.64
CA ALA A 383 -5.45 -9.62 7.19
C ALA A 383 -6.99 -9.58 7.11
N SER A 384 -7.64 -10.67 6.63
CA SER A 384 -9.11 -10.76 6.63
C SER A 384 -9.72 -10.92 8.04
N THR A 385 -9.05 -11.66 8.92
CA THR A 385 -9.57 -12.01 10.25
C THR A 385 -9.29 -10.95 11.32
N CYS A 386 -8.18 -10.21 11.20
CA CYS A 386 -7.77 -9.13 12.11
C CYS A 386 -8.56 -7.80 11.87
N SER A 387 -9.73 -7.90 11.22
CA SER A 387 -10.71 -6.84 11.03
C SER A 387 -11.48 -6.43 12.30
N ARG A 388 -11.19 -7.07 13.45
CA ARG A 388 -11.88 -6.85 14.74
C ARG A 388 -10.98 -6.42 15.91
N GLN A 389 -9.65 -6.49 15.77
CA GLN A 389 -8.71 -6.34 16.90
C GLN A 389 -7.40 -5.68 16.46
N TRP A 390 -7.47 -4.44 15.99
CA TRP A 390 -6.32 -3.54 16.15
C TRP A 390 -6.59 -2.66 17.38
N PRO A 391 -5.64 -2.52 18.32
CA PRO A 391 -5.76 -1.51 19.35
C PRO A 391 -5.83 -0.14 18.66
N PRO A 392 -6.70 0.79 19.11
CA PRO A 392 -6.58 2.15 18.64
C PRO A 392 -5.18 2.67 19.00
N TRP A 393 -4.67 3.60 18.17
CA TRP A 393 -3.59 4.51 18.52
C TRP A 393 -3.70 4.98 19.97
N PRO A 394 -2.60 5.31 20.67
CA PRO A 394 -2.63 5.77 22.05
C PRO A 394 -3.55 6.98 22.18
N THR A 395 -4.81 6.71 22.53
CA THR A 395 -5.82 7.73 22.76
C THR A 395 -5.32 8.52 23.95
N LEU A 396 -5.16 9.84 23.76
CA LEU A 396 -4.98 10.81 24.83
C LEU A 396 -5.86 10.41 26.02
N ARG A 397 -5.23 9.96 27.11
CA ARG A 397 -5.90 9.43 28.31
C ARG A 397 -6.51 10.57 29.12
N SER A 398 -7.46 11.29 28.54
CA SER A 398 -8.09 12.47 29.14
C SER A 398 -9.52 12.75 28.62
N CYS A 399 -10.31 11.71 28.35
CA CYS A 399 -11.76 11.86 28.08
C CYS A 399 -12.62 10.73 28.66
N ARG A 400 -12.68 10.64 30.00
CA ARG A 400 -13.76 9.93 30.72
C ARG A 400 -15.09 10.71 30.61
N CYS A 401 -15.68 10.77 29.40
CA CYS A 401 -17.02 11.36 29.21
C CYS A 401 -17.88 10.67 28.14
N CYS A 402 -17.30 10.06 27.10
CA CYS A 402 -18.08 9.50 25.98
C CYS A 402 -18.72 8.10 26.22
N ARG A 403 -18.88 7.65 27.48
CA ARG A 403 -19.47 6.33 27.83
C ARG A 403 -20.87 6.39 28.47
N CYS A 404 -21.62 7.47 28.25
CA CYS A 404 -23.01 7.61 28.73
C CYS A 404 -24.10 7.66 27.65
N TRP A 405 -23.77 7.50 26.36
CA TRP A 405 -24.73 7.67 25.25
C TRP A 405 -25.47 6.40 24.80
N SER A 406 -25.54 5.35 25.65
CA SER A 406 -26.22 4.10 25.31
C SER A 406 -26.80 3.32 26.51
N ARG A 407 -27.45 4.02 27.44
CA ARG A 407 -28.32 3.39 28.46
C ARG A 407 -29.66 4.12 28.59
N PRO A 408 -30.81 3.46 28.40
CA PRO A 408 -32.10 4.02 28.80
C PRO A 408 -32.19 3.97 30.34
N GLY A 409 -32.34 5.12 31.00
CA GLY A 409 -32.60 5.18 32.45
C GLY A 409 -31.69 6.08 33.31
N CYS A 410 -31.09 7.14 32.78
CA CYS A 410 -30.41 8.15 33.60
C CYS A 410 -31.23 9.44 33.70
N SER A 411 -31.95 9.61 34.81
CA SER A 411 -32.63 10.86 35.19
C SER A 411 -31.64 11.89 35.75
N TRP A 412 -31.72 13.13 35.30
CA TRP A 412 -30.98 14.26 35.88
C TRP A 412 -31.65 14.79 37.17
N PRO A 413 -30.89 15.19 38.20
CA PRO A 413 -31.39 16.04 39.28
C PRO A 413 -31.50 17.51 38.83
N HIS A 414 -32.41 18.24 39.46
CA HIS A 414 -32.83 19.60 39.09
C HIS A 414 -31.73 20.67 39.07
N SER A 415 -31.82 21.61 38.12
CA SER A 415 -32.17 23.01 38.49
C SER A 415 -32.73 23.87 37.33
N ARG A 416 -33.97 24.33 37.55
CA ARG A 416 -34.63 25.59 37.09
C ARG A 416 -34.97 25.80 35.59
N SER A 417 -36.19 26.37 35.43
CA SER A 417 -36.77 27.09 34.27
C SER A 417 -37.01 26.36 32.92
N CYS A 418 -38.19 25.74 32.79
CA CYS A 418 -39.02 25.83 31.57
C CYS A 418 -40.52 25.64 31.89
N PRO A 419 -41.45 26.25 31.13
CA PRO A 419 -42.88 26.32 31.49
C PRO A 419 -43.74 25.11 31.07
N ARG A 420 -44.96 25.08 31.58
CA ARG A 420 -45.99 24.02 31.43
C ARG A 420 -46.49 23.82 29.99
N SER A 421 -46.68 22.56 29.56
CA SER A 421 -47.93 22.06 28.94
C SER A 421 -47.92 20.52 28.72
N ALA A 422 -49.11 19.91 28.57
CA ALA A 422 -49.40 18.46 28.36
C ALA A 422 -48.89 17.48 29.47
N ARG A 423 -49.71 16.87 30.36
CA ARG A 423 -50.86 15.93 30.19
C ARG A 423 -50.54 14.74 29.25
N ARG A 424 -50.74 13.45 29.56
CA ARG A 424 -51.25 12.70 30.75
C ARG A 424 -50.80 11.20 30.65
N ARG A 425 -50.45 10.57 31.78
CA ARG A 425 -50.69 9.17 32.29
C ARG A 425 -51.23 8.04 31.35
N PRO A 426 -51.17 6.73 31.76
CA PRO A 426 -50.19 5.97 32.60
C PRO A 426 -49.95 4.51 32.11
N PHE A 427 -49.12 3.68 32.80
CA PHE A 427 -49.54 2.36 33.35
C PHE A 427 -48.47 1.68 34.27
N ARG A 428 -48.98 0.80 35.14
CA ARG A 428 -48.37 -0.05 36.22
C ARG A 428 -47.01 -0.73 35.90
N SER A 429 -46.06 -1.08 36.80
CA SER A 429 -45.84 -1.11 38.27
C SER A 429 -45.47 -2.51 38.79
N GLN A 430 -44.54 -2.56 39.77
CA GLN A 430 -43.96 -3.73 40.49
C GLN A 430 -42.89 -4.50 39.68
N ARG A 431 -41.88 -5.18 40.29
CA ARG A 431 -41.49 -5.37 41.71
C ARG A 431 -39.93 -5.46 41.83
N CYS A 432 -39.35 -5.46 43.04
CA CYS A 432 -37.89 -5.53 43.30
C CYS A 432 -37.52 -6.54 44.43
N TRP A 433 -36.20 -6.80 44.59
CA TRP A 433 -35.47 -7.51 45.67
C TRP A 433 -35.35 -9.06 45.58
N PRO A 434 -34.28 -9.70 46.12
CA PRO A 434 -32.86 -9.32 46.04
C PRO A 434 -31.83 -10.50 45.91
N THR A 435 -30.57 -10.16 45.63
CA THR A 435 -29.28 -10.84 45.95
C THR A 435 -29.23 -12.33 46.39
N SER A 436 -28.40 -13.16 45.74
CA SER A 436 -27.14 -13.68 46.34
C SER A 436 -26.33 -14.70 45.51
N SER A 437 -25.00 -14.57 45.59
CA SER A 437 -23.99 -15.65 45.60
C SER A 437 -23.55 -16.42 44.32
N ARG A 438 -22.22 -16.64 44.29
CA ARG A 438 -21.43 -17.76 43.71
C ARG A 438 -21.21 -17.89 42.18
N SER A 439 -19.96 -18.26 41.88
CA SER A 439 -19.32 -18.55 40.59
C SER A 439 -19.62 -19.99 40.11
N PRO A 440 -18.93 -20.52 39.08
CA PRO A 440 -18.83 -20.11 37.68
C PRO A 440 -19.39 -21.21 36.74
N ALA A 441 -19.15 -21.06 35.42
CA ALA A 441 -19.38 -22.06 34.36
C ALA A 441 -20.84 -22.33 33.91
N CYS A 442 -21.15 -21.84 32.71
CA CYS A 442 -21.95 -22.59 31.73
C CYS A 442 -21.45 -22.26 30.31
N TRP A 443 -20.96 -23.29 29.63
CA TRP A 443 -20.70 -23.26 28.18
C TRP A 443 -22.00 -23.51 27.41
N LEU A 444 -21.96 -23.17 26.11
CA LEU A 444 -22.88 -23.55 25.01
C LEU A 444 -24.04 -22.60 24.63
N ALA A 445 -24.33 -22.67 23.32
CA ALA A 445 -25.52 -22.25 22.61
C ALA A 445 -25.82 -20.74 22.43
N CYS A 446 -25.22 -20.16 21.39
CA CYS A 446 -25.94 -19.23 20.51
C CYS A 446 -25.58 -19.52 19.04
N ARG A 447 -26.39 -20.35 18.39
CA ARG A 447 -26.37 -20.50 16.92
C ARG A 447 -26.84 -19.18 16.28
N ALA A 448 -26.11 -18.69 15.29
CA ALA A 448 -26.57 -17.56 14.49
C ALA A 448 -27.75 -17.99 13.58
N PRO A 449 -28.82 -17.16 13.45
CA PRO A 449 -29.82 -17.37 12.40
C PRO A 449 -29.23 -16.96 11.03
N PRO A 450 -29.57 -17.67 9.93
CA PRO A 450 -29.05 -17.35 8.61
C PRO A 450 -29.71 -16.12 8.00
N CYS A 451 -28.96 -15.39 7.18
CA CYS A 451 -29.47 -14.28 6.38
C CYS A 451 -30.60 -14.73 5.44
N ARG A 452 -31.74 -14.02 5.46
CA ARG A 452 -32.73 -14.12 4.38
C ARG A 452 -32.45 -13.05 3.32
N SER A 453 -32.19 -13.49 2.10
CA SER A 453 -32.32 -12.67 0.90
C SER A 453 -33.81 -12.39 0.62
N PRO A 454 -34.17 -11.23 0.04
CA PRO A 454 -35.51 -11.00 -0.47
C PRO A 454 -35.60 -11.44 -1.93
N THR A 455 -36.36 -12.50 -2.21
CA THR A 455 -36.84 -12.83 -3.56
C THR A 455 -38.34 -13.09 -3.57
N SER A 456 -39.00 -12.47 -4.55
CA SER A 456 -40.35 -12.74 -5.08
C SER A 456 -41.59 -12.59 -4.15
N ARG A 457 -42.51 -11.73 -4.61
CA ARG A 457 -43.95 -12.06 -4.71
C ARG A 457 -44.38 -11.82 -6.16
N PRO A 458 -45.06 -12.77 -6.84
CA PRO A 458 -45.76 -12.50 -8.09
C PRO A 458 -47.21 -12.05 -7.82
N GLY A 459 -47.78 -11.29 -8.75
CA GLY A 459 -49.21 -11.01 -8.88
C GLY A 459 -49.60 -11.13 -10.36
N PRO A 460 -50.77 -11.71 -10.70
CA PRO A 460 -51.09 -12.06 -12.09
C PRO A 460 -51.68 -10.89 -12.88
N GLY A 461 -51.40 -10.84 -14.18
CA GLY A 461 -51.91 -9.80 -15.08
C GLY A 461 -51.56 -10.08 -16.55
N SER A 462 -52.49 -10.72 -17.25
CA SER A 462 -52.68 -10.81 -18.71
C SER A 462 -51.88 -9.88 -19.64
N GLY A 463 -51.43 -10.42 -20.79
CA GLY A 463 -51.42 -9.64 -22.04
C GLY A 463 -50.26 -9.88 -23.03
N THR A 464 -50.57 -10.59 -24.11
CA THR A 464 -50.00 -10.43 -25.48
C THR A 464 -48.48 -10.38 -25.71
N THR A 465 -48.00 -11.44 -26.39
CA THR A 465 -46.74 -11.51 -27.14
C THR A 465 -46.62 -10.47 -28.27
N GLN A 466 -45.48 -9.76 -28.31
CA GLN A 466 -44.88 -9.22 -29.54
C GLN A 466 -43.34 -9.26 -29.46
N PRO A 467 -42.62 -9.69 -30.51
CA PRO A 467 -41.16 -9.57 -30.59
C PRO A 467 -40.75 -8.23 -31.23
N LEU A 468 -39.86 -7.48 -30.56
CA LEU A 468 -39.25 -6.27 -31.11
C LEU A 468 -38.10 -6.60 -32.11
N PRO A 469 -37.85 -5.72 -33.11
CA PRO A 469 -37.06 -6.07 -34.30
C PRO A 469 -35.54 -6.01 -34.10
N ARG A 470 -34.81 -6.67 -35.00
CA ARG A 470 -33.36 -6.59 -35.13
C ARG A 470 -32.94 -5.22 -35.71
N PRO A 471 -31.82 -4.61 -35.28
CA PRO A 471 -31.30 -3.39 -35.89
C PRO A 471 -30.67 -3.66 -37.25
N SER A 472 -31.16 -2.98 -38.29
CA SER A 472 -30.56 -2.93 -39.62
C SER A 472 -29.42 -1.90 -39.66
N TRP A 473 -28.25 -2.31 -40.16
CA TRP A 473 -27.15 -1.39 -40.48
C TRP A 473 -27.30 -0.87 -41.91
N PRO A 474 -27.00 0.40 -42.19
CA PRO A 474 -26.96 0.93 -43.56
C PRO A 474 -25.73 0.38 -44.32
N PRO A 475 -25.83 0.15 -45.64
CA PRO A 475 -24.68 -0.27 -46.45
C PRO A 475 -23.67 0.88 -46.62
N GLY A 476 -22.39 0.59 -46.44
CA GLY A 476 -21.30 1.52 -46.76
C GLY A 476 -21.07 1.68 -48.26
N PRO A 477 -20.42 2.78 -48.70
CA PRO A 477 -20.19 3.05 -50.12
C PRO A 477 -19.24 2.04 -50.77
N ALA A 478 -19.48 1.74 -52.05
CA ALA A 478 -18.73 0.76 -52.82
C ALA A 478 -17.28 1.20 -53.10
N ALA A 479 -16.35 0.24 -53.13
CA ALA A 479 -14.97 0.46 -53.52
C ALA A 479 -14.82 0.60 -55.06
N PRO A 480 -13.94 1.46 -55.56
CA PRO A 480 -13.67 1.60 -57.00
C PRO A 480 -12.85 0.41 -57.55
N PRO A 481 -12.95 0.11 -58.86
CA PRO A 481 -12.34 -1.08 -59.45
C PRO A 481 -10.83 -0.95 -59.65
N VAL A 482 -10.13 -2.10 -59.53
CA VAL A 482 -8.68 -2.22 -59.69
C VAL A 482 -8.29 -2.13 -61.17
N GLY A 483 -7.60 -1.05 -61.55
CA GLY A 483 -6.94 -0.93 -62.86
C GLY A 483 -5.72 -1.84 -62.98
N ARG A 484 -5.58 -2.52 -64.11
CA ARG A 484 -4.41 -3.37 -64.46
C ARG A 484 -3.51 -2.68 -65.49
N ARG A 485 -2.20 -3.04 -65.45
CA ARG A 485 -1.12 -2.70 -66.42
C ARG A 485 -0.63 -1.24 -66.30
N SER A 486 0.65 -0.88 -66.51
CA SER A 486 1.80 -1.64 -67.03
C SER A 486 3.15 -0.96 -66.67
N SER A 487 4.22 -1.74 -66.49
CA SER A 487 5.63 -1.29 -66.72
C SER A 487 5.84 -0.99 -68.22
N PRO A 488 6.72 -0.06 -68.64
CA PRO A 488 8.18 -0.10 -68.42
C PRO A 488 8.74 1.30 -68.01
N ALA A 489 10.05 1.57 -67.89
CA ALA A 489 11.28 0.80 -68.12
C ALA A 489 12.30 1.09 -67.00
#